data_AF-A0AAV6HZT4-F1
#
_entry.id   AF-A0AAV6HZT4-F1
#
_cell.length_a   1.000
_cell.length_b   1.000
_cell.length_c   1.000
_cell.angle_alpha   90.00
_cell.angle_beta   90.00
_cell.angle_gamma   90.00
#
_symmetry.space_group_name_H-M   'P 1'
#
loop_
_entity.id
_entity.type
_entity.pdbx_description
1 polymer ?
#
loop_
_entity_poly.entity_id
_entity_poly.type
_entity_poly.pdbx_seq_one_letter_code
_entity_poly.pdbx_strand_id
1 'polypeptide(L)'
;MVAALCFVITGIIFLTEGLNLVPTPSADGNRSFLNECREKLAVDHCGQEIGNELFLEHGTTGPGCCIKLMSLEKCHKELLKDFLSSPDHANVNATEVWRRSDVLLNRCHIVAGHYPSVI
;
A
#
# COMPACT_ATOMS: atom_id res chain seq x y z
N MET A 1 -58.11 -7.27 1.47
CA MET A 1 -58.04 -5.93 0.82
C MET A 1 -57.00 -6.02 -0.29
N VAL A 2 -57.49 -5.90 -1.54
CA VAL A 2 -56.84 -5.60 -2.85
C VAL A 2 -55.35 -5.93 -3.07
N ALA A 3 -54.99 -6.91 -3.92
CA ALA A 3 -54.99 -6.95 -5.40
C ALA A 3 -53.74 -6.34 -6.03
N ALA A 4 -52.98 -7.17 -6.77
CA ALA A 4 -51.85 -6.79 -7.60
C ALA A 4 -52.31 -6.11 -8.89
N LEU A 5 -51.68 -5.00 -9.32
CA LEU A 5 -51.70 -4.54 -10.71
C LEU A 5 -50.42 -3.76 -11.05
N CYS A 6 -49.64 -4.29 -12.00
CA CYS A 6 -48.62 -3.58 -12.76
C CYS A 6 -49.28 -2.57 -13.70
N PHE A 7 -48.79 -1.32 -13.80
CA PHE A 7 -48.85 -0.55 -15.05
C PHE A 7 -47.70 0.46 -15.13
N VAL A 8 -47.20 0.64 -16.35
CA VAL A 8 -45.97 1.31 -16.74
C VAL A 8 -46.32 2.66 -17.40
N ILE A 9 -45.39 3.61 -17.35
CA ILE A 9 -45.19 4.80 -18.22
C ILE A 9 -46.11 6.02 -17.99
N THR A 10 -45.57 7.13 -17.47
CA THR A 10 -45.41 8.41 -18.23
C THR A 10 -44.44 9.33 -17.48
N GLY A 11 -43.39 9.78 -18.17
CA GLY A 11 -42.29 10.52 -17.54
C GLY A 11 -42.64 11.94 -17.12
N ILE A 12 -41.92 12.41 -16.10
CA ILE A 12 -41.45 13.80 -16.02
C ILE A 12 -40.01 13.75 -15.50
N ILE A 13 -39.12 14.31 -16.30
CA ILE A 13 -37.73 14.64 -15.96
C ILE A 13 -37.79 15.77 -14.92
N PHE A 14 -37.23 15.55 -13.73
CA PHE A 14 -36.76 16.65 -12.89
C PHE A 14 -35.27 16.44 -12.63
N LEU A 15 -34.47 17.15 -13.42
CA LEU A 15 -33.05 17.36 -13.19
C LEU A 15 -32.88 18.41 -12.09
N THR A 16 -31.78 18.25 -11.33
CA THR A 16 -31.10 19.22 -10.45
C THR A 16 -31.89 19.61 -9.19
N GLU A 17 -31.37 19.46 -7.97
CA GLU A 17 -30.17 20.14 -7.46
C GLU A 17 -29.36 19.27 -6.46
N GLY A 18 -28.04 19.15 -6.71
CA GLY A 18 -27.05 19.12 -5.63
C GLY A 18 -26.82 17.85 -4.80
N LEU A 19 -26.62 16.66 -5.41
CA LEU A 19 -25.68 15.72 -4.78
C LEU A 19 -24.27 16.29 -4.95
N ASN A 20 -23.81 17.07 -3.97
CA ASN A 20 -22.38 17.26 -3.76
C ASN A 20 -21.79 15.91 -3.32
N LEU A 21 -21.57 15.03 -4.31
CA LEU A 21 -20.62 13.94 -4.19
C LEU A 21 -19.25 14.59 -4.04
N VAL A 22 -18.91 14.98 -2.80
CA VAL A 22 -17.50 15.10 -2.42
C VAL A 22 -16.87 13.78 -2.87
N PRO A 23 -15.88 13.78 -3.78
CA PRO A 23 -15.16 12.56 -4.08
C PRO A 23 -14.51 12.14 -2.75
N THR A 24 -15.10 11.15 -2.09
CA THR A 24 -14.34 10.37 -1.12
C THR A 24 -13.16 9.83 -1.92
N PRO A 25 -11.91 10.04 -1.49
CA PRO A 25 -10.77 9.43 -2.15
C PRO A 25 -11.10 7.95 -2.31
N SER A 26 -11.29 7.50 -3.55
CA SER A 26 -11.87 6.21 -3.83
C SER A 26 -11.00 5.16 -3.14
N ALA A 27 -11.58 4.32 -2.28
CA ALA A 27 -10.88 3.18 -1.69
C ALA A 27 -10.18 2.34 -2.78
N ASP A 28 -10.72 2.36 -4.00
CA ASP A 28 -10.14 1.76 -5.21
C ASP A 28 -8.79 2.38 -5.63
N GLY A 29 -8.62 3.70 -5.52
CA GLY A 29 -7.36 4.37 -5.87
C GLY A 29 -6.21 3.99 -4.94
N ASN A 30 -6.48 3.94 -3.63
CA ASN A 30 -5.48 3.51 -2.65
C ASN A 30 -5.12 2.03 -2.81
N ARG A 31 -6.11 1.16 -3.05
CA ARG A 31 -5.89 -0.27 -3.31
C ARG A 31 -5.07 -0.51 -4.59
N SER A 32 -5.34 0.24 -5.66
CA SER A 32 -4.54 0.15 -6.90
C SER A 32 -3.07 0.51 -6.66
N PHE A 33 -2.83 1.61 -5.94
CA PHE A 33 -1.48 2.04 -5.60
C PHE A 33 -0.71 0.99 -4.77
N LEU A 34 -1.34 0.45 -3.72
CA LEU A 34 -0.72 -0.57 -2.89
C LEU A 34 -0.42 -1.85 -3.68
N ASN A 35 -1.27 -2.25 -4.62
CA ASN A 35 -1.02 -3.39 -5.48
C ASN A 35 0.19 -3.17 -6.40
N GLU A 36 0.29 -2.01 -7.05
CA GLU A 36 1.47 -1.67 -7.86
C GLU A 36 2.75 -1.68 -7.01
N CYS A 37 2.68 -1.20 -5.77
CA CYS A 37 3.81 -1.23 -4.85
C CYS A 37 4.24 -2.67 -4.52
N ARG A 38 3.29 -3.58 -4.28
CA ARG A 38 3.57 -5.00 -4.02
C ARG A 38 4.27 -5.64 -5.21
N GLU A 39 3.77 -5.40 -6.42
CA GLU A 39 4.37 -5.92 -7.65
C GLU A 39 5.81 -5.42 -7.82
N LYS A 40 6.05 -4.12 -7.66
CA LYS A 40 7.39 -3.52 -7.79
C LYS A 40 8.40 -4.09 -6.78
N LEU A 41 7.98 -4.38 -5.54
CA LEU A 41 8.84 -4.96 -4.51
C LEU A 41 9.00 -6.48 -4.62
N ALA A 42 8.02 -7.20 -5.18
CA ALA A 42 8.07 -8.66 -5.32
C ALA A 42 9.14 -9.13 -6.33
N VAL A 43 9.46 -8.29 -7.32
CA VAL A 43 10.49 -8.57 -8.32
C VAL A 43 11.85 -8.74 -7.63
N ASP A 44 12.59 -9.79 -8.01
CA ASP A 44 13.91 -10.15 -7.46
C ASP A 44 13.90 -10.54 -5.96
N HIS A 45 12.77 -11.00 -5.43
CA HIS A 45 12.62 -11.42 -4.01
C HIS A 45 12.81 -10.32 -2.96
N CYS A 46 12.92 -9.05 -3.36
CA CYS A 46 13.19 -7.96 -2.43
C CYS A 46 12.12 -7.78 -1.35
N GLY A 47 10.84 -7.97 -1.69
CA GLY A 47 9.75 -7.95 -0.71
C GLY A 47 9.92 -9.00 0.40
N GLN A 48 10.47 -10.17 0.08
CA GLN A 48 10.74 -11.23 1.04
C GLN A 48 11.92 -10.88 1.94
N GLU A 49 13.04 -10.39 1.37
CA GLU A 49 14.20 -9.98 2.17
C GLU A 49 13.86 -8.86 3.15
N ILE A 50 13.16 -7.83 2.66
CA ILE A 50 12.69 -6.70 3.46
C ILE A 50 11.74 -7.19 4.54
N GLY A 51 10.73 -7.99 4.19
CA GLY A 51 9.78 -8.55 5.16
C GLY A 51 10.47 -9.35 6.26
N ASN A 52 11.41 -10.24 5.89
CA ASN A 52 12.18 -11.01 6.86
C ASN A 52 12.96 -10.12 7.83
N GLU A 53 13.58 -9.04 7.34
CA GLU A 53 14.33 -8.13 8.20
C GLU A 53 13.43 -7.32 9.16
N LEU A 54 12.23 -6.94 8.70
CA LEU A 54 11.28 -6.22 9.56
C LEU A 54 10.69 -7.13 10.63
N PHE A 55 10.30 -8.36 10.28
CA PHE A 55 9.43 -9.19 11.11
C PHE A 55 10.14 -10.37 11.80
N LEU A 56 11.32 -10.76 11.35
CA LEU A 56 12.12 -11.84 11.95
C LEU A 56 13.36 -11.29 12.65
N GLU A 57 13.98 -12.07 13.53
CA GLU A 57 15.18 -11.64 14.26
C GLU A 57 16.46 -11.65 13.41
N HIS A 58 16.47 -12.42 12.31
CA HIS A 58 17.67 -12.69 11.50
C HIS A 58 17.46 -12.49 10.00
N GLY A 59 16.73 -11.44 9.59
CA GLY A 59 16.63 -11.04 8.19
C GLY A 59 17.74 -10.06 7.79
N THR A 60 18.14 -10.09 6.52
CA THR A 60 19.06 -9.09 5.96
C THR A 60 18.66 -8.80 4.52
N THR A 61 18.50 -7.53 4.20
CA THR A 61 18.25 -7.02 2.85
C THR A 61 19.57 -6.79 2.14
N GLY A 62 19.77 -7.47 1.02
CA GLY A 62 20.97 -7.37 0.20
C GLY A 62 21.10 -6.04 -0.54
N PRO A 63 22.29 -5.74 -1.11
CA PRO A 63 22.55 -4.44 -1.75
C PRO A 63 21.62 -4.11 -2.92
N GLY A 64 21.32 -5.09 -3.79
CA GLY A 64 20.40 -4.89 -4.92
C GLY A 64 19.00 -4.50 -4.47
N CYS A 65 18.48 -5.19 -3.44
CA CYS A 65 17.20 -4.86 -2.84
C CYS A 65 17.21 -3.54 -2.08
N CYS A 66 18.34 -3.15 -1.48
CA CYS A 66 18.50 -1.80 -0.92
C CYS A 66 18.37 -0.70 -1.98
N ILE A 67 19.08 -0.81 -3.11
CA ILE A 67 19.01 0.17 -4.20
C ILE A 67 17.56 0.31 -4.71
N LYS A 68 16.89 -0.83 -4.88
CA LYS A 68 15.49 -0.88 -5.31
C LYS A 68 14.55 -0.28 -4.28
N LEU A 69 14.75 -0.58 -2.99
CA LEU A 69 13.97 -0.04 -1.88
C LEU A 69 14.08 1.49 -1.83
N MET A 70 15.25 2.08 -2.09
CA MET A 70 15.40 3.54 -2.12
C MET A 70 14.57 4.19 -3.24
N SER A 71 14.43 3.51 -4.38
CA SER A 71 13.56 3.96 -5.48
C SER A 71 12.07 3.76 -5.18
N LEU A 72 11.74 3.01 -4.13
CA LEU A 72 10.37 2.61 -3.74
C LEU A 72 10.05 2.95 -2.28
N GLU A 73 10.75 3.93 -1.69
CA GLU A 73 10.61 4.23 -0.26
C GLU A 73 9.16 4.57 0.14
N LYS A 74 8.46 5.33 -0.71
CA LYS A 74 7.03 5.63 -0.50
C LYS A 74 6.19 4.35 -0.52
N CYS A 75 6.45 3.43 -1.45
CA CYS A 75 5.75 2.15 -1.53
C CYS A 75 5.97 1.33 -0.27
N HIS A 76 7.21 1.26 0.22
CA HIS A 76 7.54 0.59 1.48
C HIS A 76 6.77 1.15 2.67
N LYS A 77 6.76 2.48 2.84
CA LYS A 77 6.05 3.13 3.97
C LYS A 77 4.55 2.89 3.92
N GLU A 78 3.92 3.03 2.75
CA GLU A 78 2.48 2.83 2.62
C GLU A 78 2.07 1.36 2.76
N LEU A 79 2.87 0.41 2.25
CA LEU A 79 2.61 -1.02 2.46
C LEU A 79 2.79 -1.42 3.93
N LEU A 80 3.81 -0.89 4.60
CA LEU A 80 4.02 -1.17 6.01
C LEU A 80 2.90 -0.56 6.86
N LYS A 81 2.44 0.65 6.52
CA LYS A 81 1.29 1.27 7.16
C LYS A 81 0.01 0.47 6.93
N ASP A 82 -0.27 0.04 5.71
CA ASP A 82 -1.42 -0.81 5.37
C ASP A 82 -1.40 -2.12 6.18
N PHE A 83 -0.24 -2.80 6.20
CA PHE A 83 -0.03 -4.01 7.00
C PHE A 83 -0.30 -3.77 8.49
N LEU A 84 0.33 -2.77 9.11
CA LEU A 84 0.17 -2.50 10.54
C LEU A 84 -1.22 -1.96 10.92
N SER A 85 -1.99 -1.45 9.95
CA SER A 85 -3.37 -1.01 10.17
C SER A 85 -4.37 -2.15 10.11
N SER A 86 -3.98 -3.32 9.61
CA SER A 86 -4.86 -4.49 9.52
C SER A 86 -5.12 -5.10 10.91
N PRO A 87 -6.38 -5.40 11.26
CA PRO A 87 -6.71 -6.12 12.50
C PRO A 87 -6.01 -7.49 12.61
N ASP A 88 -5.72 -8.13 11.47
CA ASP A 88 -5.03 -9.42 11.41
C ASP A 88 -3.58 -9.34 11.94
N HIS A 89 -3.04 -8.13 12.08
CA HIS A 89 -1.67 -7.87 12.51
C HIS A 89 -1.62 -7.07 13.82
N ALA A 90 -2.72 -7.02 14.59
CA ALA A 90 -2.82 -6.26 15.85
C ALA A 90 -1.84 -6.75 16.94
N ASN A 91 -1.34 -7.99 16.85
CA ASN A 91 -0.34 -8.54 17.76
C ASN A 91 1.11 -8.20 17.37
N VAL A 92 1.34 -7.59 16.21
CA VAL A 92 2.65 -7.14 15.78
C VAL A 92 3.03 -5.88 16.56
N ASN A 93 4.26 -5.83 17.09
CA ASN A 93 4.78 -4.62 17.73
C ASN A 93 5.10 -3.56 16.67
N ALA A 94 4.12 -2.72 16.34
CA ALA A 94 4.25 -1.68 15.33
C ALA A 94 5.42 -0.73 15.58
N THR A 95 5.68 -0.36 16.84
CA THR A 95 6.81 0.53 17.20
C THR A 95 8.14 -0.11 16.86
N GLU A 96 8.34 -1.38 17.20
CA GLU A 96 9.57 -2.09 16.88
C GLU A 96 9.75 -2.29 15.38
N VAL A 97 8.67 -2.61 14.66
CA VAL A 97 8.72 -2.77 13.20
C VAL A 97 9.06 -1.46 12.49
N TRP A 98 8.47 -0.33 12.89
CA TRP A 98 8.86 0.98 12.37
C TRP A 98 10.31 1.32 12.68
N ARG A 99 10.77 1.05 13.91
CA ARG A 99 12.18 1.24 14.29
C ARG A 99 13.12 0.42 13.40
N ARG A 100 12.80 -0.84 13.11
CA ARG A 100 13.56 -1.70 12.18
C ARG A 100 13.52 -1.17 10.75
N SER A 101 12.37 -0.69 10.30
CA SER A 101 12.21 -0.03 9.00
C SER A 101 13.13 1.19 8.85
N ASP A 102 13.20 2.06 9.87
CA ASP A 102 14.07 3.23 9.83
C ASP A 102 15.55 2.84 9.76
N VAL A 103 15.96 1.82 10.53
CA VAL A 103 17.33 1.27 10.48
C VAL A 103 17.64 0.72 9.09
N LEU A 104 16.72 -0.04 8.50
CA LEU A 104 16.86 -0.58 7.14
C LEU A 104 17.00 0.54 6.10
N LEU A 105 16.11 1.54 6.12
CA LEU A 105 16.13 2.65 5.16
C LEU A 105 17.41 3.47 5.28
N ASN A 106 17.89 3.74 6.50
CA ASN A 106 19.15 4.43 6.73
C ASN A 106 20.34 3.65 6.17
N ARG A 107 20.38 2.33 6.40
CA ARG A 107 21.44 1.47 5.82
C ARG A 107 21.36 1.49 4.29
N CYS A 108 20.18 1.35 3.72
CA CYS A 108 20.02 1.31 2.27
C CYS A 108 20.34 2.65 1.59
N HIS A 109 20.13 3.79 2.26
CA HIS A 109 20.58 5.10 1.77
C HIS A 109 22.11 5.14 1.58
N ILE A 110 22.85 4.59 2.54
CA ILE A 110 24.31 4.47 2.44
C ILE A 110 24.66 3.58 1.25
N VAL A 111 24.09 2.37 1.18
CA VAL A 111 24.37 1.43 0.08
C VAL A 111 24.08 2.03 -1.28
N ALA A 112 22.93 2.68 -1.48
CA ALA A 112 22.56 3.31 -2.75
C ALA A 112 23.49 4.48 -3.11
N GLY A 113 24.01 5.22 -2.14
CA GLY A 113 25.04 6.24 -2.37
C GLY A 113 26.39 5.68 -2.83
N HIS A 114 26.71 4.44 -2.44
CA HIS A 114 27.94 3.74 -2.84
C HIS A 114 27.81 2.97 -4.17
N TYR A 115 26.59 2.66 -4.59
CA TYR A 115 26.28 1.98 -5.85
C TYR A 115 25.44 2.92 -6.73
N PRO A 116 26.08 3.86 -7.46
CA PRO A 116 25.33 4.66 -8.42
C PRO A 116 24.63 3.70 -9.38
N SER A 117 23.31 3.84 -9.50
CA SER A 117 22.47 3.07 -10.41
C SER A 117 23.15 3.05 -11.78
N VAL A 118 23.60 1.88 -12.23
CA VAL A 118 24.07 1.71 -13.61
C VAL A 118 22.81 1.76 -14.46
N ILE A 119 22.58 2.92 -15.07
CA ILE A 119 21.52 3.17 -16.05
C ILE A 119 21.90 2.46 -17.35
#